data_AF-A0A533W2J1-F1
#
_entry.id   AF-A0A533W2J1-F1
#
_cell.length_a   1.000
_cell.length_b   1.000
_cell.length_c   1.000
_cell.angle_alpha   90.00
_cell.angle_beta   90.00
_cell.angle_gamma   90.00
#
_symmetry.space_group_name_H-M   'P 1'
#
loop_
_entity.id
_entity.type
_entity.pdbx_description
1 polymer ?
#
loop_
_entity_poly.entity_id
_entity_poly.type
_entity_poly.pdbx_seq_one_letter_code
_entity_poly.pdbx_strand_id
1 'polypeptide(L)'
;MKTTRVGTGMVLEAFVIALAIPPLLVFRIPWVPGPLALLLAQGIILYAVHCPSHYIVGRMVGIRFIGLVVGRSALRKSSSRVVRLIGERAVTPVLIVDKGSLASVSLLRRKAMFYSGVTASTTAPFLVALYAS
;
A
#
# COMPACT_ATOMS: atom_id res chain seq x y z
N MET A 1 14.26 6.72 16.49
CA MET A 1 12.87 6.41 16.09
C MET A 1 12.67 4.90 16.29
N LYS A 2 11.79 4.47 17.21
CA LYS A 2 11.50 3.03 17.43
C LYS A 2 10.81 2.47 16.19
N THR A 3 11.47 1.58 15.47
CA THR A 3 10.88 0.81 14.36
C THR A 3 10.15 -0.38 14.95
N THR A 4 8.83 -0.29 15.07
CA THR A 4 8.01 -1.44 15.49
C THR A 4 8.01 -2.44 14.33
N ARG A 5 8.71 -3.58 14.49
CA ARG A 5 8.64 -4.69 13.54
C ARG A 5 7.38 -5.47 13.83
N VAL A 6 6.46 -5.49 12.87
CA VAL A 6 5.25 -6.30 12.94
C VAL A 6 5.51 -7.60 12.16
N GLY A 7 5.20 -8.75 12.76
CA GLY A 7 5.38 -10.07 12.14
C GLY A 7 4.51 -10.23 10.88
N THR A 8 4.98 -11.01 9.89
CA THR A 8 4.34 -11.11 8.57
C THR A 8 2.88 -11.56 8.57
N GLY A 9 2.42 -12.34 9.57
CA GLY A 9 1.00 -12.69 9.72
C GLY A 9 0.13 -11.48 10.09
N MET A 10 0.61 -10.67 11.04
CA MET A 10 -0.04 -9.43 11.45
C MET A 10 -0.04 -8.35 10.35
N VAL A 11 0.85 -8.45 9.36
CA VAL A 11 0.88 -7.53 8.21
C VAL A 11 -0.36 -7.69 7.36
N LEU A 12 -0.72 -8.93 7.02
CA LEU A 12 -1.92 -9.22 6.23
C LEU A 12 -3.18 -8.83 7.00
N GLU A 13 -3.24 -9.15 8.30
CA GLU A 13 -4.34 -8.76 9.18
C GLU A 13 -4.47 -7.24 9.31
N ALA A 14 -3.37 -6.50 9.48
CA ALA A 14 -3.39 -5.04 9.52
C ALA A 14 -3.89 -4.43 8.21
N PHE A 15 -3.54 -5.03 7.05
CA PHE A 15 -4.08 -4.60 5.76
C PHE A 15 -5.56 -4.92 5.60
N VAL A 16 -6.01 -6.10 6.04
CA VAL A 16 -7.43 -6.49 6.03
C VAL A 16 -8.26 -5.58 6.94
N ILE A 17 -7.76 -5.26 8.14
CA ILE A 17 -8.40 -4.32 9.07
C ILE A 17 -8.48 -2.91 8.47
N ALA A 18 -7.40 -2.45 7.82
CA ALA A 18 -7.38 -1.18 7.09
C ALA A 18 -8.27 -1.16 5.83
N LEU A 19 -8.58 -2.32 5.25
CA LEU A 19 -9.51 -2.49 4.13
C LEU A 19 -10.98 -2.51 4.59
N ALA A 20 -11.26 -3.13 5.75
CA ALA A 20 -12.62 -3.38 6.22
C ALA A 20 -13.19 -2.20 7.03
N ILE A 21 -12.42 -1.60 7.93
CA ILE A 21 -12.95 -0.66 8.93
C ILE A 21 -13.18 0.75 8.36
N PRO A 22 -12.22 1.37 7.63
CA PRO A 22 -12.37 2.76 7.20
C PRO A 22 -13.46 3.02 6.14
N PRO A 23 -13.65 2.18 5.09
CA PRO A 23 -14.74 2.41 4.12
C PRO A 23 -16.12 2.28 4.75
N LEU A 24 -16.35 1.25 5.57
CA LEU A 24 -17.62 1.03 6.28
C LEU A 24 -17.96 2.16 7.25
N LEU A 25 -16.95 2.78 7.87
CA LEU A 25 -17.14 3.94 8.73
C LEU A 25 -17.39 5.22 7.93
N VAL A 26 -16.68 5.46 6.82
CA VAL A 26 -16.85 6.66 5.99
C VAL A 26 -18.26 6.75 5.38
N PHE A 27 -18.85 5.63 4.95
CA PHE A 27 -20.23 5.59 4.46
C PHE A 27 -21.30 5.72 5.56
N ARG A 28 -20.92 5.66 6.84
CA ARG A 28 -21.82 5.82 7.99
C ARG A 28 -21.78 7.23 8.61
N ILE A 29 -20.98 8.15 8.07
CA ILE A 29 -20.87 9.51 8.58
C ILE A 29 -21.83 10.43 7.80
N PRO A 30 -22.97 10.84 8.39
CA PRO A 30 -24.04 11.52 7.65
C PRO A 30 -23.69 12.93 7.17
N TRP A 31 -22.61 13.54 7.67
CA TRP A 31 -22.15 14.88 7.28
C TRP A 31 -21.00 14.88 6.26
N VAL A 32 -20.54 13.73 5.79
CA VAL A 32 -19.53 13.66 4.72
C VAL A 32 -20.26 13.67 3.36
N PRO A 33 -20.04 14.68 2.50
CA PRO A 33 -20.63 14.68 1.17
C PRO A 33 -20.22 13.42 0.40
N GLY A 34 -21.16 12.78 -0.31
CA GLY A 34 -20.93 11.54 -1.06
C GLY A 34 -19.66 11.52 -1.93
N PRO A 35 -19.36 12.59 -2.70
CA PRO A 35 -18.11 12.67 -3.47
C PRO A 35 -16.83 12.65 -2.62
N LEU A 36 -16.86 13.26 -1.44
CA LEU A 36 -15.73 13.25 -0.50
C LEU A 36 -15.56 11.88 0.15
N ALA A 37 -16.67 11.21 0.48
CA ALA A 37 -16.65 9.83 0.98
C ALA A 37 -16.02 8.87 -0.06
N LEU A 38 -16.37 9.02 -1.34
CA LEU A 38 -15.79 8.24 -2.44
C LEU A 38 -14.29 8.50 -2.61
N LEU A 39 -13.85 9.77 -2.57
CA LEU A 39 -12.43 10.13 -2.63
C LEU A 39 -11.63 9.53 -1.47
N LEU A 40 -12.17 9.57 -0.26
CA LEU A 40 -11.54 8.98 0.93
C LEU A 40 -11.48 7.46 0.82
N ALA A 41 -12.58 6.80 0.44
CA ALA A 41 -12.63 5.36 0.23
C ALA A 41 -11.63 4.92 -0.85
N GLN A 42 -11.52 5.68 -1.94
CA GLN A 42 -10.55 5.42 -3.00
C GLN A 42 -9.11 5.56 -2.51
N GLY A 43 -8.82 6.58 -1.70
CA GLY A 43 -7.52 6.73 -1.04
C GLY A 43 -7.17 5.54 -0.12
N ILE A 44 -8.11 5.10 0.69
CA ILE A 44 -7.94 3.94 1.59
C ILE A 44 -7.67 2.67 0.78
N ILE A 45 -8.51 2.38 -0.20
CA ILE A 45 -8.40 1.19 -1.06
C ILE A 45 -7.05 1.20 -1.78
N LEU A 46 -6.62 2.34 -2.31
CA LEU A 46 -5.33 2.48 -2.97
C LEU A 46 -4.16 2.03 -2.09
N TYR A 47 -4.13 2.45 -0.82
CA TYR A 47 -3.09 2.00 0.13
C TYR A 47 -3.27 0.55 0.57
N ALA A 48 -4.52 0.11 0.73
CA ALA A 48 -4.85 -1.21 1.22
C ALA A 48 -4.53 -2.31 0.20
N VAL A 49 -4.51 -2.01 -1.11
CA VAL A 49 -4.09 -2.98 -2.14
C VAL A 49 -2.61 -2.84 -2.53
N HIS A 50 -2.03 -1.64 -2.42
CA HIS A 50 -0.68 -1.36 -2.91
C HIS A 50 0.37 -2.25 -2.25
N CYS A 51 0.48 -2.16 -0.92
CA CYS A 51 1.50 -2.89 -0.20
C CYS A 51 1.27 -4.41 -0.20
N PRO A 52 0.03 -4.94 -0.01
CA PRO A 52 -0.20 -6.37 -0.13
C PRO A 52 0.15 -6.95 -1.49
N SER A 53 -0.06 -6.22 -2.58
CA SER A 53 0.31 -6.72 -3.90
C SER A 53 1.83 -6.94 -4.02
N HIS A 54 2.66 -6.01 -3.52
CA HIS A 54 4.11 -6.18 -3.45
C HIS A 54 4.48 -7.42 -2.63
N TYR A 55 3.80 -7.63 -1.50
CA TYR A 55 4.03 -8.79 -0.64
C TYR A 55 3.67 -10.09 -1.37
N ILE A 56 2.45 -10.19 -1.91
CA ILE A 56 1.94 -11.40 -2.58
C ILE A 56 2.81 -11.75 -3.79
N VAL A 57 2.97 -10.80 -4.72
CA VAL A 57 3.78 -11.05 -5.93
C VAL A 57 5.23 -11.29 -5.56
N GLY A 58 5.78 -10.56 -4.59
CA GLY A 58 7.12 -10.79 -4.05
C GLY A 58 7.32 -12.22 -3.56
N ARG A 59 6.38 -12.74 -2.76
CA ARG A 59 6.43 -14.13 -2.27
C ARG A 59 6.32 -15.14 -3.42
N MET A 60 5.44 -14.91 -4.40
CA MET A 60 5.30 -15.77 -5.58
C MET A 60 6.59 -15.85 -6.41
N VAL A 61 7.35 -14.76 -6.50
CA VAL A 61 8.61 -14.74 -7.26
C VAL A 61 9.85 -15.12 -6.44
N GLY A 62 9.68 -15.55 -5.18
CA GLY A 62 10.75 -16.05 -4.31
C GLY A 62 11.42 -14.98 -3.42
N ILE A 63 10.84 -13.79 -3.31
CA ILE A 63 11.34 -12.71 -2.43
C ILE A 63 10.70 -12.86 -1.04
N ARG A 64 11.54 -12.83 0.00
CA ARG A 64 11.11 -12.88 1.39
C ARG A 64 11.02 -11.47 1.98
N PHE A 65 10.14 -11.32 2.96
CA PHE A 65 9.93 -10.08 3.70
C PHE A 65 10.15 -10.34 5.18
N ILE A 66 10.84 -9.42 5.85
CA ILE A 66 11.23 -9.55 7.27
C ILE A 66 10.41 -8.66 8.20
N GLY A 67 9.42 -7.94 7.65
CA GLY A 67 8.45 -7.21 8.43
C GLY A 67 7.81 -6.06 7.66
N LEU A 68 6.95 -5.35 8.38
CA LEU A 68 6.37 -4.08 7.97
C LEU A 68 6.78 -3.01 8.97
N VAL A 69 7.11 -1.82 8.47
CA VAL A 69 7.32 -0.64 9.31
C VAL A 69 6.50 0.52 8.79
N VAL A 70 6.05 1.36 9.70
CA VAL A 70 5.48 2.66 9.35
C VAL A 70 6.63 3.65 9.25
N GLY A 71 6.80 4.25 8.07
CA GLY A 71 7.94 5.12 7.77
C GLY A 71 7.56 6.32 6.92
N ARG A 72 8.55 7.17 6.65
CA ARG A 72 8.37 8.30 5.71
C ARG A 72 8.29 7.77 4.28
N SER A 73 7.35 8.32 3.51
CA SER A 73 7.12 7.93 2.12
C SER A 73 8.38 7.98 1.26
N ALA A 74 8.48 7.04 0.31
CA ALA A 74 9.49 7.09 -0.74
C ALA A 74 9.34 8.33 -1.62
N LEU A 75 8.15 8.93 -1.67
CA LEU A 75 7.85 10.16 -2.40
C LEU A 75 8.70 11.36 -1.92
N ARG A 76 9.24 11.34 -0.70
CA ARG A 76 10.19 12.39 -0.23
C ARG A 76 11.46 12.44 -1.08
N LYS A 77 11.78 11.38 -1.82
CA LYS A 77 12.94 11.31 -2.72
C LYS A 77 12.59 11.73 -4.15
N SER A 78 11.34 12.14 -4.40
CA SER A 78 10.92 12.62 -5.71
C SER A 78 11.65 13.92 -6.09
N SER A 79 11.95 14.06 -7.38
CA SER A 79 12.47 15.30 -7.97
C SER A 79 11.41 16.40 -8.07
N SER A 80 10.13 16.05 -8.08
CA SER A 80 9.03 17.03 -8.08
C SER A 80 8.86 17.64 -6.69
N ARG A 81 8.92 18.98 -6.62
CA ARG A 81 8.80 19.74 -5.36
C ARG A 81 7.49 19.46 -4.64
N VAL A 82 6.38 19.42 -5.38
CA VAL A 82 5.04 19.16 -4.82
C VAL A 82 4.94 17.74 -4.28
N VAL A 83 5.37 16.74 -5.06
CA VAL A 83 5.35 15.33 -4.67
C VAL A 83 6.25 15.07 -3.47
N ARG A 84 7.41 15.72 -3.43
CA ARG A 84 8.33 15.65 -2.29
C ARG A 84 7.69 16.20 -1.02
N LEU A 85 7.02 17.36 -1.09
CA LEU A 85 6.37 18.00 0.06
C LEU A 85 5.25 17.13 0.65
N ILE A 86 4.48 16.47 -0.23
CA ILE A 86 3.50 15.45 0.16
C ILE A 86 4.22 14.27 0.83
N GLY A 87 5.28 13.75 0.20
CA GLY A 87 6.06 12.63 0.71
C GLY A 87 6.79 12.86 2.04
N GLU A 88 7.15 14.11 2.34
CA GLU A 88 7.77 14.51 3.60
C GLU A 88 6.80 14.43 4.78
N ARG A 89 5.51 14.72 4.52
CA ARG A 89 4.43 14.68 5.52
C ARG A 89 3.70 13.33 5.55
N ALA A 90 3.76 12.58 4.45
CA ALA A 90 3.10 11.29 4.33
C ALA A 90 3.83 10.22 5.15
N VAL A 91 3.09 9.65 6.09
CA VAL A 91 3.46 8.45 6.82
C VAL A 91 2.85 7.26 6.09
N THR A 92 3.68 6.35 5.61
CA THR A 92 3.23 5.22 4.79
C THR A 92 3.74 3.89 5.36
N PRO A 93 2.93 2.82 5.27
CA PRO A 93 3.43 1.47 5.51
C PRO A 93 4.51 1.12 4.47
N VAL A 94 5.62 0.54 4.94
CA VAL A 94 6.76 0.13 4.11
C VAL A 94 7.11 -1.31 4.46
N LEU A 95 7.08 -2.17 3.44
CA LEU A 95 7.54 -3.56 3.57
C LEU A 95 9.07 -3.61 3.62
N ILE A 96 9.60 -4.36 4.58
CA ILE A 96 11.02 -4.62 4.68
C ILE A 96 11.33 -5.94 3.97
N VAL A 97 12.12 -5.84 2.92
CA VAL A 97 12.54 -6.97 2.09
C VAL A 97 13.82 -7.61 2.66
N ASP A 98 13.90 -8.93 2.66
CA ASP A 98 15.14 -9.66 2.93
C ASP A 98 16.12 -9.47 1.76
N LYS A 99 17.22 -8.75 2.00
CA LYS A 99 18.19 -8.40 0.95
C LYS A 99 18.80 -9.63 0.29
N GLY A 100 19.02 -10.72 1.03
CA GLY A 100 19.54 -11.98 0.49
C GLY A 100 18.61 -12.57 -0.56
N SER A 101 17.33 -12.75 -0.22
CA SER A 101 16.31 -13.25 -1.16
C SER A 101 16.07 -12.30 -2.35
N LEU A 102 16.19 -10.98 -2.13
CA LEU A 102 16.07 -10.02 -3.22
C LEU A 102 17.26 -10.15 -4.19
N ALA A 103 18.47 -10.34 -3.68
CA ALA A 103 19.67 -10.51 -4.48
C ALA A 103 19.66 -11.82 -5.29
N SER A 104 19.06 -12.89 -4.78
CA SER A 104 19.01 -14.20 -5.44
C SER A 104 18.00 -14.30 -6.60
N VAL A 105 17.06 -13.35 -6.73
CA VAL A 105 16.08 -13.36 -7.82
C VAL A 105 16.52 -12.49 -9.00
N SER A 106 16.09 -12.86 -10.20
CA SER A 106 16.38 -12.13 -11.45
C SER A 106 15.79 -10.72 -11.45
N LEU A 107 16.39 -9.84 -12.25
CA LEU A 107 15.95 -8.44 -12.36
C LEU A 107 14.50 -8.31 -12.83
N LEU A 108 14.04 -9.21 -13.70
CA LEU A 108 12.65 -9.28 -14.16
C LEU A 108 11.67 -9.59 -13.01
N ARG A 109 12.01 -10.54 -12.13
CA ARG A 109 11.19 -10.89 -10.96
C ARG A 109 11.11 -9.73 -9.97
N ARG A 110 12.21 -9.00 -9.76
CA ARG A 110 12.22 -7.79 -8.94
C ARG A 110 11.30 -6.71 -9.52
N LYS A 111 11.37 -6.51 -10.84
CA LYS A 111 10.48 -5.59 -11.55
C LYS A 111 9.01 -6.00 -11.42
N ALA A 112 8.68 -7.29 -11.56
CA ALA A 112 7.31 -7.77 -11.40
C ALA A 112 6.76 -7.44 -10.01
N MET A 113 7.54 -7.70 -8.95
CA MET A 113 7.18 -7.29 -7.59
C MET A 113 7.03 -5.78 -7.46
N PHE A 114 7.90 -4.96 -8.06
CA PHE A 114 7.77 -3.51 -7.98
C PHE A 114 6.56 -2.97 -8.76
N TYR A 115 6.25 -3.52 -9.94
CA TYR A 115 5.12 -3.08 -10.73
C TYR A 115 3.78 -3.52 -10.16
N SER A 116 3.72 -4.62 -9.40
CA SER A 116 2.46 -5.10 -8.83
C SER A 116 1.76 -4.06 -7.96
N GLY A 117 2.52 -3.30 -7.14
CA GLY A 117 1.99 -2.19 -6.34
C GLY A 117 1.37 -1.09 -7.17
N VAL A 118 2.07 -0.67 -8.22
CA VAL A 118 1.59 0.38 -9.13
C VAL A 118 0.34 -0.11 -9.85
N THR A 119 0.39 -1.30 -10.46
CA THR A 119 -0.75 -1.89 -11.17
C THR A 119 -1.96 -2.01 -10.26
N ALA A 120 -1.81 -2.58 -9.05
CA ALA A 120 -2.90 -2.73 -8.09
C ALA A 120 -3.53 -1.37 -7.72
N SER A 121 -2.71 -0.36 -7.44
CA SER A 121 -3.19 0.99 -7.12
C SER A 121 -3.88 1.68 -8.30
N THR A 122 -3.42 1.44 -9.53
CA THR A 122 -4.03 2.00 -10.74
C THR A 122 -5.35 1.30 -11.07
N THR A 123 -5.46 -0.02 -10.88
CA THR A 123 -6.67 -0.78 -11.19
C THR A 123 -7.76 -0.68 -10.12
N ALA A 124 -7.38 -0.49 -8.86
CA ALA A 124 -8.35 -0.53 -7.75
C ALA A 124 -9.47 0.52 -7.83
N PRO A 125 -9.24 1.78 -8.25
CA PRO A 125 -10.31 2.74 -8.53
C PRO A 125 -11.38 2.23 -9.50
N PHE A 126 -10.98 1.46 -10.53
CA PHE A 126 -11.91 0.93 -11.51
C PHE A 126 -12.77 -0.20 -10.94
N LEU A 127 -12.25 -0.98 -9.98
CA LEU A 127 -13.04 -1.98 -9.26
C LEU A 127 -14.12 -1.34 -8.39
N VAL A 128 -13.82 -0.18 -7.77
CA VAL A 128 -14.81 0.60 -7.01
C VAL A 128 -15.89 1.15 -7.92
N ALA A 129 -15.51 1.70 -9.08
CA ALA A 129 -16.46 2.19 -10.07
C ALA A 129 -17.39 1.08 -10.56
N LEU A 130 -16.83 -0.11 -10.87
CA LEU A 130 -17.62 -1.28 -11.29
C LEU A 130 -18.59 -1.77 -10.21
N TYR A 131 -18.20 -1.71 -8.93
CA TYR A 131 -19.08 -2.12 -7.82
C TYR A 131 -20.20 -1.12 -7.53
N ALA A 132 -19.98 0.17 -7.82
CA ALA A 132 -20.95 1.23 -7.59
C ALA A 132 -21.90 1.48 -8.78
N SER A 133 -21.76 0.70 -9.87
CA SER A 133 -22.60 0.73 -11.08
C SER A 133 -23.71 -0.32 -11.00
#